data_AF-A0A7R9H5W5-F1
#
_entry.id   AF-A0A7R9H5W5-F1
#
_cell.length_a   1.000
_cell.length_b   1.000
_cell.length_c   1.000
_cell.angle_alpha   90.00
_cell.angle_beta   90.00
_cell.angle_gamma   90.00
#
_symmetry.space_group_name_H-M   'P 1'
#
loop_
_entity.id
_entity.type
_entity.pdbx_description
1 polymer ?
#
loop_
_entity_poly.entity_id
_entity_poly.type
_entity_poly.pdbx_seq_one_letter_code
_entity_poly.pdbx_strand_id
1 'polypeptide(L)'
;VAEYASKSQPYFGATVGRVANRIKNGKFSIGNQQFNTTKNRGNNTLHGGADGFNFRTWQYHLDGKKVTFSYLSKDGEEGFPGDVLATVTYELAPGNQLSITMKATSTKQTPINMCNHSYFNLAGHKSGATEVYKHTVNINAFGFTKTDSESIPTGAIKGPKNTNNLRMRVEPGRA
;
A
#
# COMPACT_ATOMS: atom_id res chain seq x y z
N VAL A 1 -16.37 -9.21 9.54
CA VAL A 1 -15.98 -9.75 8.22
C VAL A 1 -16.64 -8.97 7.08
N ALA A 2 -17.96 -8.75 7.09
CA ALA A 2 -18.66 -8.00 6.03
C ALA A 2 -18.08 -6.61 5.73
N GLU A 3 -17.67 -5.85 6.75
CA GLU A 3 -17.07 -4.52 6.57
C GLU A 3 -15.72 -4.55 5.83
N TYR A 4 -14.91 -5.59 6.01
CA TYR A 4 -13.62 -5.75 5.31
C TYR A 4 -13.81 -6.11 3.82
N ALA A 5 -14.96 -6.71 3.48
CA ALA A 5 -15.32 -7.04 2.11
C ALA A 5 -16.02 -5.88 1.37
N SER A 6 -16.40 -4.80 2.06
CA SER A 6 -17.06 -3.66 1.44
C SER A 6 -16.14 -2.92 0.47
N LYS A 7 -16.65 -2.49 -0.67
CA LYS A 7 -15.89 -1.62 -1.61
C LYS A 7 -15.58 -0.23 -1.05
N SER A 8 -16.31 0.21 -0.03
CA SER A 8 -16.13 1.53 0.60
C SER A 8 -15.06 1.54 1.71
N GLN A 9 -14.55 0.38 2.11
CA GLN A 9 -13.59 0.28 3.21
C GLN A 9 -12.20 0.86 2.82
N PRO A 10 -11.51 1.57 3.73
CA PRO A 10 -10.24 2.26 3.47
C PRO A 10 -9.01 1.33 3.53
N TYR A 11 -9.11 0.14 2.95
CA TYR A 11 -8.07 -0.89 2.88
C TYR A 11 -7.57 -1.44 4.24
N PHE A 12 -8.43 -1.54 5.27
CA PHE A 12 -8.03 -1.94 6.63
C PHE A 12 -7.20 -3.24 6.69
N GLY A 13 -5.90 -3.11 6.99
CA GLY A 13 -4.98 -4.25 7.21
C GLY A 13 -4.66 -5.07 5.97
N ALA A 14 -5.18 -4.70 4.81
CA ALA A 14 -5.12 -5.50 3.59
C ALA A 14 -3.76 -5.42 2.90
N THR A 15 -3.44 -6.45 2.12
CA THR A 15 -2.40 -6.34 1.08
C THR A 15 -2.99 -5.60 -0.13
N VAL A 16 -2.35 -4.51 -0.54
CA VAL A 16 -2.74 -3.72 -1.71
C VAL A 16 -1.71 -3.86 -2.84
N GLY A 17 -2.19 -3.89 -4.08
CA GLY A 17 -1.40 -4.14 -5.28
C GLY A 17 -2.28 -4.41 -6.51
N ARG A 18 -1.75 -4.55 -7.73
CA ARG A 18 -0.33 -4.68 -8.13
C ARG A 18 0.55 -3.48 -7.83
N VAL A 19 -0.02 -2.27 -7.87
CA VAL A 19 0.67 -1.02 -7.55
C VAL A 19 -0.09 -0.29 -6.44
N ALA A 20 0.53 -0.21 -5.26
CA ALA A 20 0.05 0.56 -4.14
C ALA A 20 0.15 2.07 -4.43
N ASN A 21 -0.75 2.84 -3.81
CA ASN A 21 -0.91 4.28 -4.03
C ASN A 21 -1.42 4.57 -5.46
N ARG A 22 -1.12 5.76 -6.01
CA ARG A 22 -1.79 6.30 -7.19
C ARG A 22 -0.96 6.19 -8.46
N ILE A 23 -1.63 5.89 -9.57
CA ILE A 23 -1.12 6.06 -10.94
C ILE A 23 -1.90 7.20 -11.58
N LYS A 24 -1.19 8.28 -11.96
CA LYS A 24 -1.79 9.47 -12.58
C LYS A 24 -2.54 9.08 -13.84
N ASN A 25 -3.78 9.56 -13.98
CA ASN A 25 -4.65 9.30 -15.12
C ASN A 25 -4.93 7.80 -15.38
N GLY A 26 -4.57 6.90 -14.46
CA GLY A 26 -4.59 5.45 -14.69
C GLY A 26 -3.76 5.04 -15.90
N LYS A 27 -2.60 5.69 -16.12
CA LYS A 27 -1.76 5.44 -17.29
C LYS A 27 -0.30 5.32 -16.91
N PHE A 28 0.37 4.36 -17.54
CA PHE A 28 1.83 4.25 -17.52
C PHE A 28 2.32 3.73 -18.87
N SER A 29 3.64 3.81 -19.08
CA SER A 29 4.26 3.30 -20.31
C SER A 29 5.39 2.34 -19.97
N ILE A 30 5.58 1.33 -20.82
CA ILE A 30 6.73 0.43 -20.82
C ILE A 30 7.34 0.52 -22.22
N GLY A 31 8.52 1.11 -22.33
CA GLY A 31 9.08 1.50 -23.63
C GLY A 31 8.12 2.44 -24.36
N ASN A 32 7.79 2.11 -25.60
CA ASN A 32 6.88 2.89 -26.45
C ASN A 32 5.41 2.49 -26.32
N GLN A 33 5.09 1.46 -25.53
CA GLN A 33 3.72 0.98 -25.35
C GLN A 33 3.08 1.65 -24.13
N GLN A 34 1.90 2.26 -24.34
CA GLN A 34 1.07 2.83 -23.28
C GLN A 34 0.06 1.80 -22.78
N PHE A 35 -0.13 1.75 -21.46
CA PHE A 35 -1.12 0.92 -20.78
C PHE A 35 -2.11 1.80 -20.03
N ASN A 36 -3.37 1.38 -19.98
CA ASN A 36 -4.42 2.01 -19.19
C ASN A 36 -4.84 1.05 -18.08
N THR A 37 -4.79 1.51 -16.84
CA THR A 37 -5.24 0.79 -15.66
C THR A 37 -6.62 1.25 -15.23
N THR A 38 -7.36 0.40 -14.53
CA THR A 38 -8.70 0.74 -14.03
C THR A 38 -8.63 1.95 -13.12
N LYS A 39 -9.42 2.98 -13.43
CA LYS A 39 -9.57 4.16 -12.57
C LYS A 39 -10.63 3.88 -11.52
N ASN A 40 -10.28 4.07 -10.26
CA ASN A 40 -11.17 3.88 -9.12
C ASN A 40 -11.13 5.05 -8.13
N ARG A 41 -10.34 6.10 -8.41
CA ARG A 41 -10.27 7.32 -7.59
C ARG A 41 -10.14 8.55 -8.47
N GLY A 42 -11.27 9.16 -8.81
CA GLY A 42 -11.31 10.26 -9.78
C GLY A 42 -10.72 9.82 -11.11
N ASN A 43 -9.76 10.57 -11.63
CA ASN A 43 -9.06 10.22 -12.86
C ASN A 43 -7.93 9.19 -12.69
N ASN A 44 -7.64 8.76 -11.46
CA ASN A 44 -6.46 7.99 -11.13
C ASN A 44 -6.80 6.54 -10.78
N THR A 45 -5.83 5.66 -10.96
CA THR A 45 -5.85 4.33 -10.35
C THR A 45 -5.27 4.44 -8.95
N LEU A 46 -5.91 3.84 -7.96
CA LEU A 46 -5.51 3.80 -6.57
C LEU A 46 -5.46 2.34 -6.10
N HIS A 47 -4.34 1.94 -5.49
CA HIS A 47 -4.15 0.63 -4.86
C HIS A 47 -4.43 -0.57 -5.78
N GLY A 48 -4.08 -0.43 -7.06
CA GLY A 48 -4.19 -1.50 -8.04
C GLY A 48 -5.52 -1.58 -8.78
N GLY A 49 -6.48 -0.69 -8.51
CA GLY A 49 -7.73 -0.58 -9.27
C GLY A 49 -8.97 -0.98 -8.49
N ALA A 50 -10.08 -1.19 -9.20
CA ALA A 50 -11.39 -1.37 -8.56
C ALA A 50 -11.49 -2.73 -7.85
N ASP A 51 -10.88 -3.77 -8.41
CA ASP A 51 -10.76 -5.11 -7.85
C ASP A 51 -9.28 -5.50 -7.67
N GLY A 52 -8.52 -4.60 -7.02
CA GLY A 52 -7.13 -4.82 -6.64
C GLY A 52 -6.94 -5.97 -5.63
N PHE A 53 -5.69 -6.22 -5.25
CA PHE A 53 -5.28 -7.37 -4.42
C PHE A 53 -6.04 -7.52 -3.10
N ASN A 54 -6.51 -6.42 -2.52
CA ASN A 54 -7.25 -6.38 -1.27
C ASN A 54 -8.67 -6.97 -1.37
N PHE A 55 -9.21 -7.13 -2.58
CA PHE A 55 -10.54 -7.71 -2.83
C PHE A 55 -10.47 -9.14 -3.39
N ARG A 56 -9.28 -9.73 -3.43
CA ARG A 56 -9.07 -11.09 -3.94
C ARG A 56 -8.99 -12.10 -2.80
N THR A 57 -9.45 -13.32 -3.07
CA THR A 57 -9.22 -14.46 -2.18
C THR A 57 -7.89 -15.10 -2.55
N TRP A 58 -6.96 -15.10 -1.60
CA TRP A 58 -5.63 -15.68 -1.79
C TRP A 58 -5.63 -17.14 -1.35
N GLN A 59 -4.91 -17.97 -2.09
CA GLN A 59 -4.54 -19.31 -1.62
C GLN A 59 -3.53 -19.16 -0.48
N TYR A 60 -3.46 -20.12 0.43
CA TYR A 60 -2.51 -20.03 1.55
C TYR A 60 -1.87 -21.38 1.89
N HIS A 61 -0.70 -21.30 2.50
CA HIS A 61 0.03 -22.43 3.06
C HIS A 61 0.61 -22.02 4.43
N LEU A 62 0.57 -22.97 5.38
CA LEU A 62 1.07 -22.79 6.74
C LEU A 62 2.38 -23.54 6.92
N ASP A 63 3.34 -22.90 7.57
CA ASP A 63 4.64 -23.48 7.93
C ASP A 63 5.08 -22.96 9.30
N GLY A 64 4.82 -23.73 10.35
CA GLY A 64 5.13 -23.35 11.74
C GLY A 64 4.49 -22.01 12.13
N LYS A 65 5.32 -20.98 12.33
CA LYS A 65 4.88 -19.61 12.70
C LYS A 65 4.68 -18.69 11.49
N LYS A 66 4.62 -19.27 10.29
CA LYS A 66 4.46 -18.56 9.02
C LYS A 66 3.15 -18.92 8.35
N VAL A 67 2.53 -17.93 7.72
CA VAL A 67 1.51 -18.13 6.71
C VAL A 67 1.94 -17.43 5.43
N THR A 68 1.96 -18.17 4.32
CA THR A 68 2.23 -17.62 3.00
C THR A 68 0.96 -17.62 2.19
N PHE A 69 0.51 -16.43 1.79
CA PHE A 69 -0.57 -16.24 0.85
C PHE A 69 -0.01 -16.15 -0.57
N SER A 70 -0.74 -16.67 -1.55
CA SER A 70 -0.43 -16.55 -2.97
C SER A 70 -1.67 -16.20 -3.81
N TYR A 71 -1.47 -15.37 -4.83
CA TYR A 71 -2.49 -15.00 -5.80
C TYR A 71 -1.87 -14.84 -7.18
N LEU A 72 -2.51 -15.44 -8.18
CA LEU A 72 -2.13 -15.32 -9.58
C LEU A 72 -3.01 -14.25 -10.24
N SER A 73 -2.47 -13.05 -10.38
CA SER A 73 -3.11 -11.96 -11.11
C SER A 73 -2.87 -12.16 -12.61
N LYS A 74 -3.93 -12.33 -13.39
CA LYS A 74 -3.82 -12.71 -14.82
C LYS A 74 -3.40 -11.55 -15.71
N ASP A 75 -2.78 -11.84 -16.85
CA ASP A 75 -2.45 -10.84 -17.87
C ASP A 75 -3.68 -9.97 -18.20
N GLY A 76 -3.51 -8.65 -18.13
CA GLY A 76 -4.57 -7.68 -18.34
C GLY A 76 -5.47 -7.39 -17.13
N GLU A 77 -5.32 -8.10 -16.00
CA GLU A 77 -6.11 -7.83 -14.79
C GLU A 77 -5.87 -6.39 -14.30
N GLU A 78 -6.97 -5.64 -14.13
CA GLU A 78 -6.96 -4.20 -13.82
C GLU A 78 -6.15 -3.33 -14.82
N GLY A 79 -5.89 -3.86 -16.01
CA GLY A 79 -5.14 -3.20 -17.08
C GLY A 79 -3.62 -3.37 -17.02
N PHE A 80 -3.10 -4.20 -16.12
CA PHE A 80 -1.67 -4.46 -15.98
C PHE A 80 -1.23 -5.66 -16.84
N PRO A 81 -0.11 -5.57 -17.58
CA PRO A 81 0.38 -6.67 -18.42
C PRO A 81 1.03 -7.77 -17.60
N GLY A 82 1.05 -8.98 -18.16
CA GLY A 82 1.71 -10.16 -17.63
C GLY A 82 0.87 -10.87 -16.56
N ASP A 83 0.98 -12.20 -16.58
CA ASP A 83 0.62 -13.00 -15.42
C ASP A 83 1.61 -12.63 -14.30
N VAL A 84 1.10 -12.40 -13.09
CA VAL A 84 1.89 -12.08 -11.91
C VAL A 84 1.51 -13.06 -10.79
N LEU A 85 2.45 -13.91 -10.39
CA LEU A 85 2.33 -14.67 -9.16
C LEU A 85 2.84 -13.80 -8.01
N ALA A 86 1.92 -13.26 -7.22
CA ALA A 86 2.23 -12.49 -6.02
C ALA A 86 2.15 -13.41 -4.79
N THR A 87 3.09 -13.24 -3.86
CA THR A 87 3.08 -13.93 -2.56
C THR A 87 3.32 -12.95 -1.42
N VAL A 88 2.64 -13.20 -0.30
CA VAL A 88 2.84 -12.45 0.95
C VAL A 88 2.98 -13.43 2.10
N THR A 89 4.14 -13.44 2.72
CA THR A 89 4.43 -14.27 3.90
C THR A 89 4.38 -13.40 5.15
N TYR A 90 3.52 -13.77 6.10
CA TYR A 90 3.51 -13.23 7.45
C TYR A 90 4.21 -14.23 8.37
N GLU A 91 5.12 -13.74 9.20
CA GLU A 91 5.84 -14.54 10.19
C GLU A 91 5.86 -13.83 11.54
N LEU A 92 5.54 -14.56 12.61
CA LEU A 92 5.79 -14.10 13.98
C LEU A 92 7.10 -14.68 14.50
N ALA A 93 8.17 -13.90 14.40
CA ALA A 93 9.49 -14.27 14.87
C ALA A 93 9.62 -14.04 16.40
N PRO A 94 10.60 -14.69 17.06
CA PRO A 94 10.92 -14.40 18.46
C PRO A 94 11.16 -12.91 18.72
N GLY A 95 10.86 -12.44 19.92
CA GLY A 95 11.03 -11.02 20.28
C GLY A 95 9.88 -10.10 19.83
N ASN A 96 8.67 -10.64 19.61
CA ASN A 96 7.48 -9.89 19.18
C ASN A 96 7.63 -9.18 17.83
N GLN A 97 8.39 -9.79 16.91
CA GLN A 97 8.59 -9.25 15.57
C GLN A 97 7.60 -9.87 14.59
N LEU A 98 6.73 -9.03 14.01
CA LEU A 98 5.95 -9.39 12.83
C LEU A 98 6.74 -9.03 11.58
N SER A 99 7.11 -10.04 10.78
CA SER A 99 7.71 -9.86 9.46
C SER A 99 6.66 -10.06 8.37
N ILE A 100 6.64 -9.17 7.38
CA ILE A 100 5.80 -9.28 6.19
C ILE A 100 6.70 -9.25 4.97
N THR A 101 6.89 -10.39 4.31
CA THR A 101 7.70 -10.51 3.10
C THR A 101 6.79 -10.59 1.89
N MET A 102 6.96 -9.69 0.93
CA MET A 102 6.16 -9.64 -0.29
C MET A 102 7.05 -9.94 -1.50
N LYS A 103 6.66 -10.91 -2.33
CA LYS A 103 7.39 -11.26 -3.56
C LYS A 103 6.42 -11.31 -4.74
N ALA A 104 6.95 -11.06 -5.94
CA ALA A 104 6.21 -11.23 -7.17
C ALA A 104 7.13 -11.77 -8.27
N THR A 105 6.58 -12.62 -9.14
CA THR A 105 7.22 -13.04 -10.39
C THR A 105 6.25 -12.76 -11.53
N SER A 106 6.74 -12.26 -12.66
CA SER A 106 5.89 -11.94 -13.81
C SER A 106 6.38 -12.54 -15.11
N THR A 107 5.45 -12.85 -16.01
CA THR A 107 5.72 -13.33 -17.37
C THR A 107 6.01 -12.21 -18.36
N LYS A 108 5.72 -10.95 -18.01
CA LYS A 108 6.00 -9.75 -18.83
C LYS A 108 6.54 -8.64 -17.95
N GLN A 109 7.18 -7.63 -18.57
CA GLN A 109 7.51 -6.41 -17.85
C GLN A 109 6.22 -5.73 -17.37
N THR A 110 6.12 -5.45 -16.07
CA THR A 110 4.97 -4.79 -15.44
C THR A 110 5.41 -4.08 -14.16
N PRO A 111 4.81 -2.94 -13.78
CA PRO A 111 5.07 -2.33 -12.48
C PRO A 111 4.51 -3.22 -11.35
N ILE A 112 5.30 -3.39 -10.29
CA ILE A 112 4.89 -4.03 -9.05
C ILE A 112 5.34 -3.15 -7.88
N ASN A 113 4.41 -2.84 -6.98
CA ASN A 113 4.65 -2.14 -5.73
C ASN A 113 3.58 -2.57 -4.73
N MET A 114 3.87 -3.56 -3.88
CA MET A 114 2.91 -4.06 -2.90
C MET A 114 3.12 -3.41 -1.54
N CYS A 115 2.05 -3.26 -0.77
CA CYS A 115 2.09 -2.71 0.58
C CYS A 115 1.07 -3.41 1.48
N ASN A 116 1.33 -3.45 2.78
CA ASN A 116 0.33 -3.80 3.78
C ASN A 116 -0.26 -2.53 4.38
N HIS A 117 -1.58 -2.42 4.37
CA HIS A 117 -2.30 -1.19 4.70
C HIS A 117 -2.85 -1.21 6.14
N SER A 118 -2.02 -1.64 7.08
CA SER A 118 -2.37 -1.65 8.51
C SER A 118 -2.44 -0.25 9.10
N TYR A 119 -3.43 -0.05 9.97
CA TYR A 119 -3.61 1.16 10.76
C TYR A 119 -3.26 0.85 12.21
N PHE A 120 -2.40 1.68 12.80
CA PHE A 120 -1.97 1.51 14.18
C PHE A 120 -2.61 2.56 15.09
N ASN A 121 -3.14 2.08 16.21
CA ASN A 121 -3.49 2.91 17.35
C ASN A 121 -2.95 2.23 18.62
N LEU A 122 -1.85 2.76 19.16
CA LEU A 122 -1.15 2.20 20.31
C LEU A 122 -1.93 2.35 21.63
N ALA A 123 -2.93 3.24 21.68
CA ALA A 123 -3.87 3.31 22.80
C ALA A 123 -4.98 2.23 22.72
N GLY A 124 -4.96 1.40 21.67
CA GLY A 124 -5.92 0.32 21.43
C GLY A 124 -6.96 0.67 20.35
N HIS A 125 -7.42 -0.33 19.61
CA HIS A 125 -8.34 -0.15 18.47
C HIS A 125 -9.62 0.65 18.82
N LYS A 126 -10.14 0.50 20.05
CA LYS A 126 -11.38 1.12 20.51
C LYS A 126 -11.21 2.48 21.19
N SER A 127 -9.97 2.98 21.31
CA SER A 127 -9.71 4.22 22.07
C SER A 127 -10.10 5.50 21.32
N GLY A 128 -10.44 5.38 20.03
CA GLY A 128 -10.86 6.50 19.20
C GLY A 128 -9.69 7.22 18.51
N ALA A 129 -10.04 8.04 17.51
CA ALA A 129 -9.05 8.71 16.67
C ALA A 129 -8.26 9.81 17.41
N THR A 130 -8.84 10.40 18.46
CA THR A 130 -8.19 11.46 19.25
C THR A 130 -6.91 10.99 19.92
N GLU A 131 -6.85 9.71 20.32
CA GLU A 131 -5.67 9.15 20.97
C GLU A 131 -4.47 9.01 20.03
N VAL A 132 -4.70 8.94 18.71
CA VAL A 132 -3.62 8.89 17.72
C VAL A 132 -2.78 10.18 17.75
N TYR A 133 -3.39 11.32 18.09
CA TYR A 133 -2.69 12.60 18.22
C TYR A 133 -1.77 12.67 19.44
N LYS A 134 -1.89 11.74 20.39
CA LYS A 134 -1.01 11.65 21.56
C LYS A 134 0.23 10.79 21.31
N HIS A 135 0.29 10.08 20.17
CA HIS A 135 1.44 9.25 19.86
C HIS A 135 2.67 10.12 19.63
N THR A 136 3.84 9.54 19.76
CA THR A 136 5.09 10.19 19.34
C THR A 136 5.61 9.48 18.11
N VAL A 137 5.90 10.24 17.06
CA VAL A 137 6.38 9.68 15.79
C VAL A 137 7.81 10.12 15.53
N ASN A 138 8.59 9.20 14.97
CA ASN A 138 9.90 9.47 14.39
C ASN A 138 10.00 8.77 13.03
N ILE A 139 10.35 9.51 11.97
CA ILE A 139 10.56 9.02 10.62
C ILE A 139 11.93 9.49 10.13
N ASN A 140 12.82 8.55 9.90
CA ASN A 140 14.16 8.81 9.39
C ASN A 140 14.15 9.04 7.86
N ALA A 141 13.65 10.20 7.41
CA ALA A 141 13.57 10.57 5.99
C ALA A 141 14.23 11.93 5.71
N PHE A 142 14.92 12.08 4.58
CA PHE A 142 15.57 13.33 4.15
C PHE A 142 14.62 14.33 3.46
N GLY A 143 13.41 13.89 3.13
CA GLY A 143 12.41 14.71 2.50
C GLY A 143 11.12 13.93 2.26
N PHE A 144 10.15 14.61 1.65
CA PHE A 144 8.86 14.05 1.28
C PHE A 144 8.47 14.48 -0.13
N THR A 145 7.63 13.68 -0.77
CA THR A 145 7.07 13.98 -2.10
C THR A 145 5.96 15.01 -1.96
N LYS A 146 6.09 16.17 -2.61
CA LYS A 146 4.98 17.12 -2.73
C LYS A 146 3.90 16.51 -3.63
N THR A 147 2.64 16.64 -3.22
CA THR A 147 1.49 16.20 -4.02
C THR A 147 0.61 17.38 -4.44
N ASP A 148 -0.19 17.17 -5.49
CA ASP A 148 -1.30 18.06 -5.87
C ASP A 148 -2.60 17.74 -5.08
N SER A 149 -3.70 18.40 -5.45
CA SER A 149 -5.01 18.20 -4.83
C SER A 149 -5.60 16.81 -5.04
N GLU A 150 -5.14 16.05 -6.04
CA GLU A 150 -5.53 14.66 -6.27
C GLU A 150 -4.62 13.66 -5.53
N SER A 151 -3.66 14.19 -4.75
CA SER A 151 -2.58 13.45 -4.08
C SER A 151 -1.61 12.76 -5.05
N ILE A 152 -1.45 13.29 -6.26
CA ILE A 152 -0.45 12.82 -7.22
C ILE A 152 0.87 13.53 -6.95
N PRO A 153 2.02 12.82 -6.88
CA PRO A 153 3.32 13.46 -6.73
C PRO A 153 3.61 14.43 -7.88
N THR A 154 4.02 15.65 -7.55
CA THR A 154 4.37 16.67 -8.56
C THR A 154 5.76 16.47 -9.18
N GLY A 155 6.50 15.44 -8.72
CA GLY A 155 7.91 15.23 -9.00
C GLY A 155 8.87 15.99 -8.08
N ALA A 156 8.38 16.91 -7.25
CA ALA A 156 9.21 17.68 -6.33
C ALA A 156 9.43 16.94 -5.00
N ILE A 157 10.69 16.87 -4.56
CA ILE A 157 11.09 16.39 -3.24
C ILE A 157 11.41 17.60 -2.37
N LYS A 158 10.71 17.75 -1.24
CA LYS A 158 10.95 18.82 -0.26
C LYS A 158 11.72 18.28 0.93
N GLY A 159 12.79 18.96 1.32
CA GLY A 159 13.51 18.66 2.56
C GLY A 159 12.71 19.06 3.80
N PRO A 160 13.11 18.59 5.01
CA PRO A 160 12.43 18.90 6.26
C PRO A 160 12.71 20.32 6.78
N LYS A 161 13.59 21.09 6.10
CA LYS A 161 13.87 22.48 6.49
C LYS A 161 12.59 23.31 6.33
N ASN A 162 12.22 24.05 7.37
CA ASN A 162 10.98 24.85 7.46
C ASN A 162 9.68 24.03 7.45
N THR A 163 9.76 22.77 7.89
CA THR A 163 8.60 21.93 8.21
C THR A 163 8.82 21.25 9.57
N ASN A 164 7.80 20.60 10.12
CA ASN A 164 8.01 19.71 11.26
C ASN A 164 8.97 18.58 10.88
N ASN A 165 10.13 18.54 11.53
CA ASN A 165 11.17 17.57 11.25
C ASN A 165 10.91 16.27 12.02
N LEU A 166 10.31 15.29 11.34
CA LEU A 166 9.97 13.98 11.92
C LEU A 166 11.19 13.11 12.25
N ARG A 167 12.42 13.54 11.96
CA ARG A 167 13.62 12.86 12.48
C ARG A 167 13.81 13.06 13.97
N MET A 168 13.08 14.00 14.55
CA MET A 168 12.95 14.19 15.99
C MET A 168 11.55 13.74 16.41
N ARG A 169 11.42 13.35 17.68
CA ARG A 169 10.12 12.99 18.26
C ARG A 169 9.17 14.18 18.16
N VAL A 170 8.01 13.98 17.55
CA VAL A 170 6.93 14.98 17.51
C VAL A 170 5.57 14.35 17.84
N GLU A 171 4.68 15.15 18.42
CA GLU A 171 3.27 14.80 18.62
C GLU A 171 2.46 15.15 17.35
N PRO A 172 1.67 14.22 16.78
CA PRO A 172 0.77 14.52 15.68
C PRO A 172 -0.26 15.60 16.09
N GLY A 173 -0.43 16.63 15.27
CA GLY A 173 -1.41 17.69 15.51
C GLY A 173 -0.87 18.98 16.14
N ARG A 174 0.43 19.04 16.51
CA ARG A 174 1.13 20.29 16.85
C ARG A 174 1.93 20.88 15.67
N ALA A 175 1.48 20.60 14.44
CA ALA A 175 2.13 20.99 13.19
C ALA A 175 1.39 22.13 12.49
#